data_AF-A0A9Q6LKX0-F1
#
_entry.id   AF-A0A9Q6LKX0-F1
#
_cell.length_a   1.000
_cell.length_b   1.000
_cell.length_c   1.000
_cell.angle_alpha   90.00
_cell.angle_beta   90.00
_cell.angle_gamma   90.00
#
_symmetry.space_group_name_H-M   'P 1'
#
loop_
_entity.id
_entity.type
_entity.pdbx_description
1 polymer ?
#
loop_
_entity_poly.entity_id
_entity_poly.type
_entity_poly.pdbx_seq_one_letter_code
_entity_poly.pdbx_strand_id
1 'polypeptide(L)'
;MSLTEEQLRLIANLLQEQLKEHKDYLLNAIRLTVSQNQAEELEITIRQNKPVGINIVHQAIFKTMNIDRDKTMSAERKEYADNFTKRWLKDPSKEGRCTETIAYTPRYSEKIFDQYLATFLQQDHQIHNQLQTTPLLPELAHEVAEFAIGKGPCSNLFYQNATSSEPEPEPEPEPTSSCCAVL
;
A
#
# COMPACT_ATOMS: atom_id res chain seq x y z
N MET A 1 -18.73 -5.13 -5.11
CA MET A 1 -18.12 -3.84 -5.51
C MET A 1 -17.01 -4.10 -6.50
N SER A 2 -16.95 -3.37 -7.62
CA SER A 2 -15.80 -3.45 -8.55
C SER A 2 -14.69 -2.51 -8.11
N LEU A 3 -13.48 -3.03 -7.93
CA LEU A 3 -12.29 -2.27 -7.59
C LEU A 3 -11.66 -1.69 -8.86
N THR A 4 -11.23 -0.43 -8.83
CA THR A 4 -10.47 0.19 -9.92
C THR A 4 -9.03 -0.32 -9.95
N GLU A 5 -8.33 -0.13 -11.08
CA GLU A 5 -6.90 -0.48 -11.19
C GLU A 5 -6.04 0.23 -10.14
N GLU A 6 -6.36 1.50 -9.84
CA GLU A 6 -5.69 2.29 -8.80
C GLU A 6 -5.91 1.70 -7.40
N GLN A 7 -7.15 1.29 -7.08
CA GLN A 7 -7.47 0.65 -5.80
C GLN A 7 -6.75 -0.69 -5.67
N LEU A 8 -6.70 -1.50 -6.73
CA LEU A 8 -5.95 -2.76 -6.75
C LEU A 8 -4.45 -2.53 -6.56
N ARG A 9 -3.89 -1.49 -7.19
CA ARG A 9 -2.48 -1.09 -7.03
C ARG A 9 -2.17 -0.66 -5.59
N LEU A 10 -3.08 0.09 -4.97
CA LEU A 10 -2.97 0.53 -3.59
C LEU A 10 -2.97 -0.65 -2.61
N ILE A 11 -3.90 -1.61 -2.80
CA ILE A 11 -3.90 -2.88 -2.06
C ILE A 11 -2.57 -3.62 -2.22
N ALA A 12 -2.07 -3.74 -3.45
CA ALA A 12 -0.80 -4.40 -3.73
C ALA A 12 0.38 -3.73 -3.03
N ASN A 13 0.46 -2.40 -3.08
CA ASN A 13 1.52 -1.62 -2.45
C ASN A 13 1.53 -1.81 -0.93
N LEU A 14 0.38 -1.68 -0.28
CA LEU A 14 0.30 -1.84 1.17
C LEU A 14 0.65 -3.27 1.59
N LEU A 15 0.10 -4.27 0.91
CA LEU A 15 0.46 -5.66 1.16
C LEU A 15 1.97 -5.87 1.03
N GLN A 16 2.60 -5.28 0.01
CA GLN A 16 4.04 -5.38 -0.17
C GLN A 16 4.81 -4.75 1.01
N GLU A 17 4.41 -3.58 1.50
CA GLU A 17 5.02 -2.97 2.69
C GLU A 17 4.86 -3.85 3.93
N GLN A 18 3.65 -4.37 4.19
CA GLN A 18 3.40 -5.26 5.33
C GLN A 18 4.21 -6.56 5.23
N LEU A 19 4.40 -7.07 4.02
CA LEU A 19 5.19 -8.26 3.80
C LEU A 19 6.68 -8.03 4.07
N LYS A 20 7.24 -6.82 3.86
CA LYS A 20 8.66 -6.54 4.14
C LYS A 20 9.04 -6.76 5.61
N GLU A 21 8.10 -6.62 6.52
CA GLU A 21 8.32 -6.87 7.95
C GLU A 21 8.39 -8.37 8.28
N HIS A 22 7.95 -9.23 7.37
CA HIS A 22 7.95 -10.67 7.57
C HIS A 22 9.36 -11.25 7.39
N LYS A 23 9.82 -12.06 8.35
CA LYS A 23 11.18 -12.64 8.36
C LYS A 23 11.52 -13.43 7.10
N ASP A 24 10.52 -14.09 6.51
CA ASP A 24 10.69 -14.89 5.28
C ASP A 24 10.53 -14.09 3.99
N TYR A 25 10.29 -12.78 4.07
CA TYR A 25 10.16 -11.94 2.89
C TYR A 25 11.52 -11.62 2.30
N LEU A 26 11.71 -12.06 1.06
CA LEU A 26 12.88 -11.77 0.25
C LEU A 26 12.39 -11.00 -0.98
N LEU A 27 12.61 -9.69 -1.00
CA LEU A 27 12.08 -8.76 -2.02
C LEU A 27 12.31 -9.26 -3.46
N ASN A 28 13.49 -9.81 -3.74
CA ASN A 28 13.86 -10.30 -5.07
C ASN A 28 13.41 -11.74 -5.36
N ALA A 29 12.74 -12.39 -4.40
CA ALA A 29 12.29 -13.77 -4.50
C ALA A 29 10.77 -13.93 -4.37
N ILE A 30 10.03 -12.83 -4.25
CA ILE A 30 8.58 -12.81 -4.10
C ILE A 30 8.00 -11.77 -5.03
N ARG A 31 7.14 -12.22 -5.95
CA ARG A 31 6.33 -11.35 -6.80
C ARG A 31 4.87 -11.46 -6.34
N LEU A 32 4.33 -10.32 -5.93
CA LEU A 32 2.92 -10.16 -5.55
C LEU A 32 2.14 -9.57 -6.72
N THR A 33 1.02 -10.17 -7.07
CA THR A 33 0.04 -9.61 -8.01
C THR A 33 -1.32 -9.56 -7.31
N VAL A 34 -2.02 -8.46 -7.48
CA VAL A 34 -3.39 -8.27 -6.97
C VAL A 34 -4.29 -7.96 -8.16
N SER A 35 -5.41 -8.66 -8.25
CA SER A 35 -6.42 -8.49 -9.31
C SER A 35 -7.81 -8.74 -8.75
N GLN A 36 -8.84 -8.41 -9.53
CA GLN A 36 -10.21 -8.81 -9.24
C GLN A 36 -10.74 -9.66 -10.40
N ASN A 37 -11.40 -10.77 -10.09
CA ASN A 37 -11.98 -11.63 -11.13
C ASN A 37 -13.42 -11.21 -11.49
N GLN A 38 -14.01 -11.89 -12.47
CA GLN A 38 -15.36 -11.60 -12.96
C GLN A 38 -16.46 -11.80 -11.91
N ALA A 39 -16.18 -12.57 -10.86
CA ALA A 39 -17.09 -12.77 -9.73
C ALA A 39 -16.88 -11.74 -8.62
N GLU A 40 -16.12 -10.67 -8.89
CA GLU A 40 -15.74 -9.62 -7.94
C GLU A 40 -14.86 -10.09 -6.77
N GLU A 41 -14.29 -11.29 -6.85
CA GLU A 41 -13.36 -11.79 -5.84
C GLU A 41 -12.01 -11.10 -5.99
N LEU A 42 -11.47 -10.59 -4.89
CA LEU A 42 -10.08 -10.12 -4.84
C LEU A 42 -9.15 -11.33 -4.88
N GLU A 43 -8.33 -11.40 -5.91
CA GLU A 43 -7.31 -12.42 -6.10
C GLU A 43 -5.94 -11.85 -5.77
N ILE A 44 -5.27 -12.47 -4.81
CA ILE A 44 -3.90 -12.15 -4.42
C ILE A 44 -3.02 -13.34 -4.78
N THR A 45 -2.17 -13.17 -5.77
CA THR A 45 -1.23 -14.18 -6.24
C THR A 45 0.17 -13.87 -5.73
N ILE A 46 0.79 -14.85 -5.09
CA ILE A 46 2.21 -14.84 -4.80
C ILE A 46 2.91 -15.84 -5.72
N ARG A 47 3.99 -15.38 -6.35
CA ARG A 47 4.97 -16.23 -7.01
C ARG A 47 6.30 -16.11 -6.27
N GLN A 48 6.89 -17.24 -5.90
CA GLN A 48 8.16 -17.33 -5.20
C GLN A 48 9.22 -18.03 -6.06
N ASN A 49 10.48 -17.95 -5.65
CA ASN A 49 11.58 -18.71 -6.29
C ASN A 49 11.67 -20.15 -5.76
N LYS A 50 10.97 -20.44 -4.67
CA LYS A 50 10.87 -21.73 -3.99
C LYS A 50 9.39 -22.14 -3.89
N PRO A 51 9.09 -23.44 -3.70
CA PRO A 51 7.72 -23.88 -3.49
C PRO A 51 7.05 -23.13 -2.34
N VAL A 52 5.79 -22.70 -2.54
CA VAL A 52 5.03 -21.97 -1.53
C VAL A 52 4.54 -22.95 -0.47
N GLY A 53 5.13 -22.92 0.72
CA GLY A 53 4.69 -23.73 1.86
C GLY A 53 3.50 -23.10 2.60
N ILE A 54 3.60 -21.79 2.86
CA ILE A 54 2.54 -20.98 3.47
C ILE A 54 2.49 -19.67 2.70
N ASN A 55 1.29 -19.29 2.25
CA ASN A 55 1.10 -17.96 1.71
C ASN A 55 1.35 -16.91 2.80
N ILE A 56 2.43 -16.14 2.66
CA ILE A 56 2.74 -15.07 3.61
C ILE A 56 1.71 -13.92 3.54
N VAL A 57 0.88 -13.85 2.49
CA VAL A 57 -0.25 -12.89 2.40
C VAL A 57 -1.22 -13.05 3.57
N HIS A 58 -1.42 -14.27 4.07
CA HIS A 58 -2.27 -14.49 5.24
C HIS A 58 -1.85 -13.60 6.42
N GLN A 59 -0.55 -13.42 6.63
CA GLN A 59 -0.04 -12.60 7.73
C GLN A 59 -0.20 -11.10 7.47
N ALA A 60 0.02 -10.66 6.22
CA ALA A 60 -0.23 -9.27 5.85
C ALA A 60 -1.71 -8.89 6.01
N ILE A 61 -2.62 -9.79 5.64
CA ILE A 61 -4.06 -9.57 5.83
C ILE A 61 -4.43 -9.62 7.32
N PHE A 62 -3.85 -10.52 8.12
CA PHE A 62 -4.11 -10.51 9.56
C PHE A 62 -3.74 -9.19 10.20
N LYS A 63 -2.56 -8.66 9.86
CA LYS A 63 -2.13 -7.37 10.39
C LYS A 63 -3.07 -6.25 9.96
N THR A 64 -3.45 -6.22 8.68
CA THR A 64 -4.42 -5.24 8.15
C THR A 64 -5.75 -5.31 8.88
N MET A 65 -6.28 -6.51 9.03
CA MET A 65 -7.60 -6.77 9.60
C MET A 65 -7.60 -6.82 11.13
N ASN A 66 -6.46 -6.49 11.76
CA ASN A 66 -6.25 -6.60 13.20
C ASN A 66 -6.64 -7.98 13.78
N ILE A 67 -6.34 -9.03 13.04
CA ILE A 67 -6.58 -10.41 13.43
C ILE A 67 -5.37 -10.91 14.20
N ASP A 68 -5.59 -11.28 15.45
CA ASP A 68 -4.56 -11.87 16.30
C ASP A 68 -4.18 -13.27 15.79
N ARG A 69 -2.91 -13.45 15.42
CA ARG A 69 -2.38 -14.71 14.90
C ARG A 69 -2.49 -15.83 15.95
N ASP A 70 -2.30 -15.50 17.22
CA ASP A 70 -2.16 -16.48 18.30
C ASP A 70 -3.52 -16.92 18.86
N LYS A 71 -4.58 -16.13 18.62
CA LYS A 71 -5.96 -16.48 18.99
C LYS A 71 -6.65 -17.30 17.91
N THR A 72 -6.17 -18.52 17.68
CA THR A 72 -6.65 -19.40 16.60
C THR A 72 -8.15 -19.73 16.63
N MET A 73 -8.82 -19.56 17.79
CA MET A 73 -10.25 -19.81 17.98
C MET A 73 -11.09 -18.54 18.01
N SER A 74 -10.53 -17.38 17.65
CA SER A 74 -11.27 -16.12 17.64
C SER A 74 -12.34 -16.09 16.53
N ALA A 75 -13.38 -15.28 16.74
CA ALA A 75 -14.44 -15.11 15.75
C ALA A 75 -13.89 -14.54 14.43
N GLU A 76 -12.90 -13.65 14.51
CA GLU A 76 -12.23 -13.02 13.38
C GLU A 76 -11.39 -14.05 12.59
N ARG A 77 -10.71 -14.99 13.26
CA ARG A 77 -9.97 -16.08 12.59
C ARG A 77 -10.92 -17.02 11.85
N LYS A 78 -12.08 -17.32 12.45
CA LYS A 78 -13.12 -18.12 11.80
C LYS A 78 -13.71 -17.39 10.59
N GLU A 79 -14.11 -16.13 10.76
CA GLU A 79 -14.63 -15.30 9.68
C GLU A 79 -13.61 -15.22 8.53
N TYR A 80 -12.34 -14.98 8.83
CA TYR A 80 -11.28 -14.99 7.83
C TYR A 80 -11.23 -16.33 7.08
N ALA A 81 -11.18 -17.46 7.81
CA ALA A 81 -11.09 -18.79 7.21
C ALA A 81 -12.28 -19.14 6.30
N ASP A 82 -13.47 -18.64 6.64
CA ASP A 82 -14.70 -18.87 5.88
C ASP A 82 -14.79 -18.01 4.60
N ASN A 83 -13.88 -17.02 4.44
CA ASN A 83 -13.96 -16.01 3.38
C ASN A 83 -12.82 -16.01 2.37
N PHE A 84 -11.97 -17.04 2.36
CA PHE A 84 -10.98 -17.22 1.29
C PHE A 84 -10.95 -18.64 0.74
N THR A 85 -10.54 -18.75 -0.52
CA THR A 85 -10.22 -20.04 -1.16
C THR A 85 -8.78 -20.02 -1.66
N LYS A 86 -8.12 -21.18 -1.56
CA LYS A 86 -6.77 -21.37 -2.11
C LYS A 86 -6.89 -22.00 -3.49
N ARG A 87 -6.32 -21.34 -4.49
CA ARG A 87 -6.21 -21.84 -5.86
C ARG A 87 -4.74 -22.12 -6.16
N TRP A 88 -4.43 -23.39 -6.30
CA TRP A 88 -3.15 -23.83 -6.85
C TRP A 88 -3.25 -23.78 -8.37
N LEU A 89 -2.22 -23.29 -9.04
CA LEU A 89 -2.07 -23.58 -10.46
C LEU A 89 -2.00 -25.11 -10.57
N LYS A 90 -2.96 -25.73 -11.26
CA LYS A 90 -3.07 -27.18 -11.47
C LYS A 90 -1.94 -27.76 -12.34
N ASP A 91 -0.82 -27.06 -12.43
CA ASP A 91 0.34 -27.46 -13.19
C ASP A 91 1.38 -28.09 -12.23
N PRO A 92 1.74 -29.38 -12.40
CA PRO A 92 2.79 -30.03 -11.63
C PRO A 92 4.21 -29.47 -11.93
N SER A 93 4.33 -28.53 -12.87
CA SER A 93 5.58 -27.84 -13.18
C SER A 93 6.20 -27.16 -11.96
N LYS A 94 7.50 -26.84 -12.07
CA LYS A 94 8.19 -26.04 -11.04
C LYS A 94 7.51 -24.68 -10.81
N GLU A 95 6.90 -24.09 -11.84
CA GLU A 95 6.22 -22.80 -11.72
C GLU A 95 4.90 -22.89 -10.95
N GLY A 96 4.10 -23.94 -11.18
CA GLY A 96 2.85 -24.15 -10.44
C GLY A 96 3.07 -24.33 -8.94
N ARG A 97 4.13 -25.06 -8.55
CA ARG A 97 4.49 -25.25 -7.12
C ARG A 97 5.00 -23.99 -6.43
N CYS A 98 5.49 -23.02 -7.20
CA CYS A 98 6.00 -21.77 -6.67
C CYS A 98 4.96 -20.62 -6.75
N THR A 99 3.72 -20.93 -7.14
CA THR A 99 2.67 -19.92 -7.30
C THR A 99 1.41 -20.34 -6.54
N GLU A 100 0.91 -19.47 -5.67
CA GLU A 100 -0.35 -19.68 -4.94
C GLU A 100 -1.22 -18.42 -5.07
N THR A 101 -2.49 -18.61 -5.43
CA THR A 101 -3.49 -17.56 -5.46
C THR A 101 -4.47 -17.76 -4.32
N ILE A 102 -4.72 -16.71 -3.54
CA ILE A 102 -5.82 -16.64 -2.58
C ILE A 102 -6.91 -15.76 -3.17
N ALA A 103 -8.12 -16.29 -3.27
CA ALA A 103 -9.29 -15.52 -3.69
C ALA A 103 -10.17 -15.26 -2.47
N TYR A 104 -10.51 -14.00 -2.22
CA TYR A 104 -11.41 -13.56 -1.15
C TYR A 104 -12.82 -13.34 -1.70
N THR A 105 -13.84 -13.67 -0.91
CA THR A 105 -15.24 -13.41 -1.30
C THR A 105 -15.45 -11.92 -1.58
N PRO A 106 -16.44 -11.52 -2.40
CA PRO A 106 -16.67 -10.10 -2.69
C PRO A 106 -16.92 -9.26 -1.44
N ARG A 107 -17.74 -9.79 -0.51
CA ARG A 107 -18.03 -9.13 0.77
C ARG A 107 -16.78 -8.94 1.64
N TYR A 108 -15.89 -9.92 1.66
CA TYR A 108 -14.66 -9.81 2.44
C TYR A 108 -13.61 -8.95 1.73
N SER A 109 -13.64 -8.88 0.40
CA SER A 109 -12.81 -8.00 -0.42
C SER A 109 -13.14 -6.53 -0.15
N GLU A 110 -14.42 -6.19 -0.07
CA GLU A 110 -14.90 -4.87 0.38
C GLU A 110 -14.37 -4.56 1.79
N LYS A 111 -14.55 -5.49 2.74
CA LYS A 111 -14.07 -5.33 4.12
C LYS A 111 -12.56 -5.08 4.21
N ILE A 112 -11.78 -5.81 3.42
CA ILE A 112 -10.32 -5.63 3.32
C ILE A 112 -10.01 -4.23 2.79
N PHE A 113 -10.70 -3.79 1.74
CA PHE A 113 -10.51 -2.47 1.14
C PHE A 113 -10.89 -1.33 2.11
N ASP A 114 -12.03 -1.44 2.78
CA ASP A 114 -12.47 -0.46 3.79
C ASP A 114 -11.45 -0.33 4.92
N GLN A 115 -10.91 -1.46 5.38
CA GLN A 115 -9.89 -1.46 6.43
C GLN A 115 -8.56 -0.85 5.95
N TYR A 116 -8.21 -1.03 4.67
CA TYR A 116 -7.08 -0.33 4.07
C TYR A 116 -7.30 1.17 4.03
N LEU A 117 -8.45 1.62 3.53
CA LEU A 117 -8.79 3.04 3.52
C LEU A 117 -8.74 3.64 4.93
N ALA A 118 -9.30 2.96 5.92
CA ALA A 118 -9.25 3.40 7.31
C ALA A 118 -7.80 3.50 7.83
N THR A 119 -6.94 2.52 7.50
CA THR A 119 -5.52 2.53 7.89
C THR A 119 -4.77 3.69 7.25
N PHE A 120 -5.03 3.97 5.96
CA PHE A 120 -4.44 5.09 5.24
C PHE A 120 -4.91 6.43 5.77
N LEU A 121 -6.21 6.63 5.94
CA LEU A 121 -6.77 7.86 6.50
C LEU A 121 -6.30 8.09 7.94
N GLN A 122 -6.06 7.04 8.72
CA GLN A 122 -5.49 7.17 10.06
C GLN A 122 -4.01 7.57 10.02
N GLN A 123 -3.22 7.01 9.10
CA GLN A 123 -1.82 7.43 8.89
C GLN A 123 -1.74 8.87 8.39
N ASP A 124 -2.66 9.26 7.51
CA ASP A 124 -2.82 10.62 7.02
C ASP A 124 -3.19 11.60 8.15
N HIS A 125 -4.13 11.24 9.02
CA HIS A 125 -4.48 12.05 10.19
C HIS A 125 -3.27 12.23 11.15
N GLN A 126 -2.37 11.26 11.23
CA GLN A 126 -1.12 11.40 11.99
C GLN A 126 -0.14 12.36 11.31
N ILE A 127 -0.05 12.35 9.97
CA ILE A 127 0.76 13.28 9.16
C ILE A 127 0.19 14.70 9.22
N HIS A 128 -1.13 14.88 9.07
CA HIS A 128 -1.80 16.17 9.16
C HIS A 128 -1.88 16.75 10.58
N ASN A 129 -1.84 15.93 11.62
CA ASN A 129 -1.63 16.47 12.97
C ASN A 129 -0.20 17.04 13.15
N GLN A 130 0.75 16.67 12.29
CA GLN A 130 2.09 17.24 12.25
C GLN A 130 2.23 18.41 11.25
N LEU A 131 1.33 18.51 10.26
CA LEU A 131 1.30 19.54 9.23
C LEU A 131 -0.06 20.25 9.23
N GLN A 132 -0.12 21.48 9.73
CA GLN A 132 -1.34 22.27 10.00
C GLN A 132 -2.55 22.05 9.05
N THR A 133 -3.72 22.04 9.69
CA THR A 133 -5.06 21.63 9.26
C THR A 133 -5.56 22.13 7.90
N THR A 134 -5.70 21.23 6.94
CA THR A 134 -6.79 21.26 5.95
C THR A 134 -7.23 19.82 5.69
N PRO A 135 -8.45 19.39 6.06
CA PRO A 135 -8.91 18.03 5.79
C PRO A 135 -9.06 17.83 4.28
N LEU A 136 -8.47 16.76 3.75
CA LEU A 136 -8.54 16.42 2.33
C LEU A 136 -9.92 15.89 1.95
N LEU A 137 -10.36 16.21 0.73
CA LEU A 137 -11.61 15.72 0.18
C LEU A 137 -11.55 14.18 0.02
N PRO A 138 -12.65 13.44 0.30
CA PRO A 138 -12.67 11.98 0.22
C PRO A 138 -12.23 11.41 -1.14
N GLU A 139 -12.42 12.19 -2.20
CA GLU A 139 -12.02 11.89 -3.58
C GLU A 139 -10.50 11.78 -3.75
N LEU A 140 -9.71 12.35 -2.84
CA LEU A 140 -8.23 12.35 -2.84
C LEU A 140 -7.64 11.23 -1.97
N ALA A 141 -8.45 10.36 -1.36
CA ALA A 141 -7.97 9.31 -0.47
C ALA A 141 -6.96 8.36 -1.14
N HIS A 142 -7.06 8.17 -2.46
CA HIS A 142 -6.09 7.36 -3.20
C HIS A 142 -4.75 8.09 -3.40
N GLU A 143 -4.75 9.40 -3.64
CA GLU A 143 -3.53 10.20 -3.83
C GLU A 143 -2.71 10.29 -2.53
N VAL A 144 -3.41 10.42 -1.41
CA VAL A 144 -2.84 10.40 -0.06
C VAL A 144 -2.21 9.05 0.26
N ALA A 145 -2.91 7.96 -0.08
CA ALA A 145 -2.38 6.63 0.13
C ALA A 145 -1.16 6.34 -0.76
N GLU A 146 -1.13 6.82 -2.00
CA GLU A 146 0.09 6.75 -2.83
C GLU A 146 1.24 7.54 -2.17
N PHE A 147 0.97 8.77 -1.71
CA PHE A 147 1.94 9.63 -1.03
C PHE A 147 2.52 8.98 0.24
N ALA A 148 1.68 8.38 1.10
CA ALA A 148 2.10 7.71 2.33
C ALA A 148 2.99 6.48 2.09
N ILE A 149 2.84 5.80 0.95
CA ILE A 149 3.68 4.67 0.54
C ILE A 149 4.93 5.15 -0.25
N GLY A 150 5.13 6.45 -0.39
CA GLY A 150 6.25 7.04 -1.14
C GLY A 150 6.14 6.85 -2.66
N LYS A 151 4.93 6.63 -3.19
CA LYS A 151 4.66 6.45 -4.63
C LYS A 151 3.75 7.59 -5.13
N GLY A 152 3.73 7.82 -6.44
CA GLY A 152 2.91 8.89 -7.04
C GLY A 152 3.65 10.21 -7.27
N PRO A 153 3.06 11.15 -8.03
CA PRO A 153 3.75 12.38 -8.48
C PRO A 153 4.18 13.29 -7.33
N CYS A 154 3.46 13.25 -6.19
CA CYS A 154 3.75 14.07 -5.03
C CYS A 154 4.81 13.47 -4.08
N SER A 155 5.19 12.20 -4.21
CA SER A 155 6.16 11.58 -3.29
C SER A 155 7.59 12.13 -3.45
N ASN A 156 7.89 12.74 -4.61
CA ASN A 156 9.19 13.36 -4.89
C ASN A 156 9.31 14.82 -4.41
N LEU A 157 8.22 15.49 -4.04
CA LEU A 157 8.24 16.93 -3.72
C LEU A 157 8.92 17.24 -2.38
N PHE A 158 8.92 16.32 -1.41
CA PHE A 158 9.57 16.53 -0.12
C PHE A 158 11.02 16.03 -0.05
N TYR A 159 11.44 15.12 -0.93
CA TYR A 159 12.83 14.64 -0.94
C TYR A 159 13.83 15.66 -1.46
N GLN A 160 13.42 16.60 -2.32
CA GLN A 160 14.30 17.68 -2.79
C GLN A 160 14.57 18.76 -1.74
N ASN A 161 13.68 18.93 -0.74
CA ASN A 161 13.89 19.93 0.32
C ASN A 161 14.61 19.39 1.56
N ALA A 162 14.77 18.06 1.70
CA ALA A 162 15.44 17.45 2.86
C ALA A 162 16.95 17.19 2.65
N THR A 163 17.49 17.39 1.44
CA THR A 163 18.93 17.19 1.14
C THR A 163 19.65 18.37 0.50
N SER A 164 19.02 19.54 0.41
CA SER A 164 19.76 20.78 0.11
C SER A 164 20.48 21.28 1.37
N SER A 165 21.63 20.66 1.66
CA SER A 165 22.69 21.26 2.49
C SER A 165 23.63 22.05 1.57
N GLU A 166 23.10 23.00 0.81
CA GLU A 166 23.93 24.06 0.22
C GLU A 166 23.74 25.32 1.07
N PRO A 167 24.84 25.96 1.52
CA PRO A 167 24.74 27.22 2.26
C PRO A 167 24.09 28.28 1.36
N GLU A 168 23.21 29.09 1.95
CA GLU A 168 22.64 30.27 1.30
C GLU A 168 23.75 31.06 0.58
N PRO A 169 23.60 31.39 -0.72
CA PRO A 169 24.48 32.38 -1.31
C PRO A 169 24.26 33.71 -0.60
N GLU A 170 25.35 34.31 -0.10
CA GLU A 170 25.34 35.63 0.52
C GLU A 170 24.59 36.66 -0.35
N PRO A 171 23.84 37.59 0.25
CA PRO A 171 23.13 38.62 -0.51
C PRO A 171 24.14 39.48 -1.28
N GLU A 172 24.02 39.49 -2.61
CA GLU A 172 24.77 40.41 -3.48
C GLU A 172 24.44 41.86 -3.11
N PRO A 173 25.42 42.77 -3.12
CA PRO A 173 25.22 44.17 -2.75
C PRO A 173 24.33 44.89 -3.77
N GLU A 174 23.32 45.61 -3.25
CA GLU A 174 22.44 46.49 -4.02
C GLU A 174 23.25 47.49 -4.88
N PRO A 175 22.93 47.65 -6.18
CA PRO A 175 23.39 48.81 -6.92
C PRO A 175 22.55 50.02 -6.52
N THR A 176 23.24 50.96 -5.89
CA THR A 176 22.83 52.33 -5.60
C THR A 176 22.12 53.03 -6.76
N SER A 177 20.96 53.62 -6.45
CA SER A 177 20.52 54.97 -6.84
C SER A 177 20.94 55.53 -8.21
N SER A 178 19.95 55.82 -9.07
CA SER A 178 19.76 57.17 -9.63
C SER A 178 18.50 57.28 -10.50
N CYS A 179 17.49 57.96 -9.94
CA CYS A 179 16.65 59.01 -10.53
C CYS A 179 15.92 58.86 -11.90
N CYS A 180 14.60 59.12 -11.80
CA CYS A 180 13.74 59.94 -12.68
C CYS A 180 13.29 59.36 -14.04
N ALA A 181 12.06 59.53 -14.52
CA ALA A 181 10.87 60.23 -14.02
C ALA A 181 9.63 59.84 -14.87
N VAL A 182 8.46 59.81 -14.21
CA VAL A 182 7.18 60.47 -14.57
C VAL A 182 6.81 60.55 -16.06
N LEU A 183 5.77 59.79 -16.47
CA LEU A 183 4.36 60.23 -16.53
C LEU A 183 3.44 59.00 -16.51
#